data_AF-T1FZ88-F1
#
_entry.id   AF-T1FZ88-F1
#
_cell.length_a   1.000
_cell.length_b   1.000
_cell.length_c   1.000
_cell.angle_alpha   90.00
_cell.angle_beta   90.00
_cell.angle_gamma   90.00
#
_symmetry.space_group_name_H-M   'P 1'
#
loop_
_entity.id
_entity.type
_entity.pdbx_description
1 polymer ?
#
loop_
_entity_poly.entity_id
_entity_poly.type
_entity_poly.pdbx_seq_one_letter_code
_entity_poly.pdbx_strand_id
1 'polypeptide(L)'
;LTVKIFLKEANEQLVSDALETTLNEMGICSVETVILSFKPVSDEDVYLNSLKKLWKVLESLVGKGLVYTLGVCDLNINHLQTLYEWAEIKPIINQMNLANCCVIPPEMSQYAQNKEIQLLTHSDPVEILSDEALQELLVSKFAVQWVSRYSVLIKCRGIIKSKGFAVKAKNSKK
;
A
#
# COMPACT_ATOMS: atom_id res chain seq x y z
N LEU A 1 -11.79 3.37 -7.44
CA LEU A 1 -10.79 4.32 -6.86
C LEU A 1 -9.77 3.51 -6.10
N THR A 2 -8.50 3.63 -6.45
CA THR A 2 -7.42 2.91 -5.78
C THR A 2 -6.62 3.87 -4.93
N VAL A 3 -6.36 3.49 -3.69
CA VAL A 3 -5.44 4.17 -2.77
C VAL A 3 -4.27 3.23 -2.51
N LYS A 4 -3.05 3.70 -2.68
CA LYS A 4 -1.83 3.00 -2.30
C LYS A 4 -1.20 3.73 -1.12
N ILE A 5 -1.05 3.04 0.00
CA ILE A 5 -0.49 3.56 1.24
C ILE A 5 0.97 3.12 1.30
N PHE A 6 1.88 4.09 1.39
CA PHE A 6 3.30 3.90 1.60
C PHE A 6 3.64 4.27 3.04
N LEU A 7 3.98 3.28 3.85
CA LEU A 7 4.40 3.49 5.24
C LEU A 7 5.92 3.52 5.34
N LYS A 8 6.44 4.45 6.14
CA LYS A 8 7.86 4.48 6.48
C LYS A 8 8.22 3.41 7.50
N GLU A 9 7.32 3.17 8.45
CA GLU A 9 7.48 2.19 9.53
C GLU A 9 6.20 1.35 9.66
N ALA A 10 6.35 0.09 10.08
CA ALA A 10 5.21 -0.80 10.29
C ALA A 10 4.47 -0.44 11.60
N ASN A 11 3.56 0.52 11.49
CA ASN A 11 2.69 0.96 12.59
C ASN A 11 1.22 0.90 12.16
N GLU A 12 0.43 0.14 12.92
CA GLU A 12 -0.99 -0.11 12.71
C GLU A 12 -1.82 1.18 12.68
N GLN A 13 -1.50 2.15 13.53
CA GLN A 13 -2.26 3.41 13.61
C GLN A 13 -2.09 4.26 12.35
N LEU A 14 -0.91 4.18 11.71
CA LEU A 14 -0.62 4.94 10.50
C LEU A 14 -1.45 4.48 9.30
N VAL A 15 -1.87 3.20 9.26
CA VAL A 15 -2.71 2.67 8.18
C VAL A 15 -4.09 3.32 8.21
N SER A 16 -4.77 3.26 9.35
CA SER A 16 -6.10 3.87 9.52
C SER A 16 -6.05 5.37 9.29
N ASP A 17 -5.05 6.04 9.88
CA ASP A 17 -4.84 7.48 9.75
C ASP A 17 -4.61 7.91 8.30
N ALA A 18 -3.80 7.15 7.53
CA ALA A 18 -3.57 7.43 6.11
C ALA A 18 -4.85 7.30 5.28
N LEU A 19 -5.62 6.23 5.49
CA LEU A 19 -6.84 6.01 4.74
C LEU A 19 -7.92 7.03 5.10
N GLU A 20 -8.20 7.23 6.39
CA GLU A 20 -9.23 8.16 6.87
C GLU A 20 -8.90 9.60 6.44
N THR A 21 -7.64 10.01 6.52
CA THR A 21 -7.21 11.33 6.02
C THR A 21 -7.46 11.44 4.51
N THR A 22 -7.09 10.42 3.72
CA THR A 22 -7.31 10.42 2.27
C THR A 22 -8.80 10.49 1.93
N LEU A 23 -9.65 9.74 2.63
CA LEU A 23 -11.10 9.75 2.45
C LEU A 23 -11.70 11.13 2.75
N ASN A 24 -11.28 11.75 3.85
CA ASN A 24 -11.73 13.08 4.26
C ASN A 24 -11.30 14.16 3.27
N GLU A 25 -10.04 14.15 2.82
CA GLU A 25 -9.53 15.11 1.82
C GLU A 25 -10.24 14.97 0.48
N MET A 26 -10.60 13.75 0.08
CA MET A 26 -11.33 13.48 -1.15
C MET A 26 -12.85 13.69 -1.02
N GLY A 27 -13.37 13.87 0.20
CA GLY A 27 -14.80 14.03 0.46
C GLY A 27 -15.63 12.78 0.12
N ILE A 28 -15.09 11.60 0.40
CA ILE A 28 -15.72 10.29 0.07
C ILE A 28 -15.76 9.38 1.30
N CYS A 29 -16.71 8.44 1.33
CA CYS A 29 -16.92 7.56 2.48
C CYS A 29 -16.15 6.23 2.38
N SER A 30 -15.83 5.78 1.17
CA SER A 30 -15.16 4.51 0.93
C SER A 30 -14.31 4.54 -0.33
N VAL A 31 -13.34 3.63 -0.40
CA VAL A 31 -12.53 3.38 -1.59
C VAL A 31 -12.69 1.95 -2.07
N GLU A 32 -12.44 1.75 -3.36
CA GLU A 32 -12.59 0.44 -3.98
C GLU A 32 -11.44 -0.48 -3.60
N THR A 33 -10.20 0.02 -3.67
CA THR A 33 -9.00 -0.78 -3.44
C THR A 33 -8.03 -0.01 -2.57
N VAL A 34 -7.50 -0.67 -1.54
CA VAL A 34 -6.31 -0.22 -0.82
C VAL A 34 -5.16 -1.18 -1.08
N ILE A 35 -4.01 -0.63 -1.46
CA ILE A 35 -2.77 -1.37 -1.67
C ILE A 35 -1.76 -0.94 -0.61
N LEU A 36 -1.28 -1.90 0.18
CA LEU A 36 -0.27 -1.65 1.21
C LEU A 36 1.14 -1.78 0.64
N SER A 37 1.99 -0.80 0.93
CA SER A 37 3.42 -0.81 0.66
C SER A 37 4.15 -0.27 1.88
N PHE A 38 5.17 -0.97 2.35
CA PHE A 38 6.05 -0.48 3.40
C PHE A 38 7.45 -1.03 3.17
N LYS A 39 8.44 -0.31 3.70
CA LYS A 39 9.85 -0.65 3.50
C LYS A 39 10.14 -2.06 4.04
N PRO A 40 10.76 -2.95 3.25
CA PRO A 40 11.14 -4.26 3.74
C PRO A 40 12.17 -4.14 4.86
N VAL A 41 12.02 -4.99 5.86
CA VAL A 41 12.97 -5.15 6.97
C VAL A 41 13.90 -6.30 6.58
N SER A 42 15.19 -6.23 6.96
CA SER A 42 16.17 -7.25 6.59
C SER A 42 15.85 -8.65 7.10
N ASP A 43 15.08 -8.73 8.18
CA ASP A 43 14.60 -9.98 8.76
C ASP A 43 13.19 -10.27 8.21
N GLU A 44 13.08 -11.38 7.47
CA GLU A 44 11.86 -11.79 6.78
C GLU A 44 10.73 -12.18 7.76
N ASP A 45 11.06 -12.78 8.90
CA ASP A 45 10.06 -13.14 9.91
C ASP A 45 9.52 -11.90 10.61
N VAL A 46 10.38 -10.92 10.91
CA VAL A 46 9.97 -9.62 11.44
C VAL A 46 9.12 -8.88 10.42
N TYR A 47 9.50 -8.90 9.14
CA TYR A 47 8.73 -8.28 8.05
C TYR A 47 7.34 -8.91 7.94
N LEU A 48 7.25 -10.24 7.90
CA LEU A 48 5.98 -10.95 7.77
C LEU A 48 5.07 -10.75 8.97
N ASN A 49 5.61 -10.76 10.19
CA ASN A 49 4.84 -10.46 11.41
C ASN A 49 4.32 -9.02 11.41
N SER A 50 5.12 -8.08 10.93
CA SER A 50 4.74 -6.68 10.76
C SER A 50 3.63 -6.54 9.71
N LEU A 51 3.77 -7.20 8.56
CA LEU A 51 2.77 -7.25 7.51
C LEU A 51 1.43 -7.79 8.02
N LYS A 52 1.43 -8.89 8.78
CA LYS A 52 0.20 -9.47 9.37
C LYS A 52 -0.51 -8.49 10.31
N LYS A 53 0.24 -7.77 11.15
CA LYS A 53 -0.30 -6.71 12.03
C LYS A 53 -0.99 -5.60 11.24
N LEU A 54 -0.29 -5.05 10.23
CA LEU A 54 -0.86 -4.04 9.34
C LEU A 54 -2.09 -4.57 8.57
N TRP A 55 -2.04 -5.83 8.14
CA TRP A 55 -3.14 -6.48 7.44
C TRP A 55 -4.39 -6.62 8.32
N LYS A 56 -4.26 -6.94 9.62
CA LYS A 56 -5.41 -6.94 10.54
C LYS A 56 -6.12 -5.61 10.60
N VAL A 57 -5.39 -4.50 10.52
CA VAL A 57 -6.01 -3.16 10.46
C VAL A 57 -6.80 -3.00 9.17
N LEU A 58 -6.23 -3.40 8.03
CA LEU A 58 -6.92 -3.34 6.73
C LEU A 58 -8.19 -4.21 6.71
N GLU A 59 -8.15 -5.41 7.30
CA GLU A 59 -9.33 -6.26 7.46
C GLU A 59 -10.41 -5.57 8.30
N SER A 60 -10.04 -4.89 9.39
CA SER A 60 -10.98 -4.09 10.18
C SER A 60 -11.59 -2.94 9.36
N LEU A 61 -10.81 -2.28 8.50
CA LEU A 61 -11.30 -1.21 7.63
C LEU A 61 -12.27 -1.72 6.56
N VAL A 62 -12.09 -2.95 6.07
CA VAL A 62 -13.08 -3.64 5.22
C VAL A 62 -14.36 -3.92 6.01
N GLY A 63 -14.23 -4.43 7.24
CA GLY A 63 -15.38 -4.67 8.12
C GLY A 63 -16.20 -3.40 8.46
N LYS A 64 -15.54 -2.23 8.49
CA LYS A 64 -16.19 -0.91 8.63
C LYS A 64 -16.81 -0.37 7.34
N GLY A 65 -16.64 -1.04 6.20
CA GLY A 65 -17.13 -0.61 4.89
C GLY A 65 -16.33 0.53 4.25
N LEU A 66 -15.14 0.86 4.77
CA LEU A 66 -14.28 1.92 4.23
C LEU A 66 -13.50 1.47 2.99
N VAL A 67 -13.29 0.16 2.83
CA VAL A 67 -12.54 -0.45 1.73
C VAL A 67 -13.27 -1.68 1.24
N TYR A 68 -13.31 -1.89 -0.08
CA TYR A 68 -13.91 -3.10 -0.66
C TYR A 68 -12.90 -4.20 -0.99
N THR A 69 -11.71 -3.84 -1.45
CA THR A 69 -10.68 -4.80 -1.87
C THR A 69 -9.30 -4.42 -1.34
N LEU A 70 -8.51 -5.43 -1.01
CA LEU A 70 -7.17 -5.26 -0.45
C LEU A 70 -6.11 -5.84 -1.38
N GLY A 71 -4.99 -5.16 -1.44
CA GLY A 71 -3.81 -5.55 -2.19
C GLY A 71 -2.52 -5.29 -1.44
N VAL A 72 -1.48 -5.95 -1.90
CA VAL A 72 -0.11 -5.81 -1.43
C VAL A 72 0.81 -5.40 -2.57
N CYS A 73 2.04 -5.08 -2.21
CA CYS A 73 3.07 -4.61 -3.13
C CYS A 73 4.38 -5.33 -2.82
N ASP A 74 5.07 -5.75 -3.88
CA ASP A 74 6.42 -6.32 -3.88
C ASP A 74 6.59 -7.54 -2.96
N LEU A 75 5.52 -8.31 -2.73
CA LEU A 75 5.65 -9.57 -2.01
C LEU A 75 6.25 -10.65 -2.91
N ASN A 76 7.26 -11.34 -2.38
CA ASN A 76 7.72 -12.60 -2.93
C ASN A 76 6.65 -13.70 -2.74
N ILE A 77 6.85 -14.83 -3.42
CA ILE A 77 5.88 -15.93 -3.42
C ILE A 77 5.63 -16.50 -2.01
N ASN A 78 6.69 -16.64 -1.19
CA ASN A 78 6.59 -17.21 0.16
C ASN A 78 5.77 -16.31 1.08
N HIS A 79 6.00 -14.99 1.06
CA HIS A 79 5.24 -14.04 1.86
C HIS A 79 3.79 -13.93 1.39
N LEU A 80 3.57 -13.91 0.07
CA LEU A 80 2.23 -13.85 -0.46
C LEU A 80 1.42 -15.09 -0.08
N GLN A 81 2.00 -16.29 -0.22
CA GLN A 81 1.37 -17.54 0.20
C GLN A 81 1.04 -17.52 1.69
N THR A 82 2.02 -17.17 2.53
CA THR A 82 1.84 -17.14 3.97
C THR A 82 0.77 -16.13 4.40
N LEU A 83 0.77 -14.93 3.81
CA LEU A 83 -0.25 -13.93 4.08
C LEU A 83 -1.62 -14.42 3.60
N TYR A 84 -1.71 -14.94 2.38
CA TYR A 84 -2.96 -15.41 1.79
C TYR A 84 -3.58 -16.52 2.62
N GLU A 85 -2.80 -17.47 3.11
CA GLU A 85 -3.30 -18.57 3.96
C GLU A 85 -3.79 -18.07 5.31
N TRP A 86 -3.04 -17.17 5.94
CA TRP A 86 -3.33 -16.64 7.27
C TRP A 86 -4.48 -15.61 7.29
N ALA A 87 -4.62 -14.78 6.25
CA ALA A 87 -5.55 -13.65 6.22
C ALA A 87 -7.01 -14.12 6.16
N GLU A 88 -7.91 -13.39 6.81
CA GLU A 88 -9.35 -13.59 6.71
C GLU A 88 -9.87 -12.95 5.41
N ILE A 89 -9.47 -11.71 5.15
CA ILE A 89 -9.72 -11.03 3.86
C ILE A 89 -8.49 -11.20 2.98
N LYS A 90 -8.65 -11.98 1.90
CA LYS A 90 -7.53 -12.36 1.04
C LYS A 90 -7.00 -11.16 0.23
N PRO A 91 -5.66 -11.02 0.07
CA PRO A 91 -5.12 -10.05 -0.88
C PRO A 91 -5.48 -10.49 -2.30
N ILE A 92 -6.26 -9.69 -3.01
CA ILE A 92 -6.66 -10.00 -4.40
C ILE A 92 -5.76 -9.33 -5.44
N ILE A 93 -4.80 -8.51 -4.99
CA ILE A 93 -3.83 -7.82 -5.84
C ILE A 93 -2.44 -7.97 -5.23
N ASN A 94 -1.45 -8.29 -6.05
CA ASN A 94 -0.03 -8.10 -5.74
C ASN A 94 0.59 -7.21 -6.84
N GLN A 95 1.01 -6.00 -6.47
CA GLN A 95 1.74 -5.12 -7.37
C GLN A 95 3.23 -5.48 -7.36
N MET A 96 3.88 -5.55 -8.50
CA MET A 96 5.31 -5.83 -8.59
C MET A 96 6.05 -4.70 -9.31
N ASN A 97 7.20 -4.32 -8.75
CA ASN A 97 7.99 -3.22 -9.27
C ASN A 97 8.64 -3.59 -10.61
N LEU A 98 8.42 -2.76 -11.64
CA LEU A 98 9.01 -2.92 -12.96
C LEU A 98 10.54 -2.96 -12.93
N ALA A 99 11.17 -2.25 -12.00
CA ALA A 99 12.64 -2.27 -11.83
C ALA A 99 13.17 -3.67 -11.45
N ASN A 100 12.32 -4.50 -10.84
CA ASN A 100 12.68 -5.82 -10.33
C ASN A 100 11.97 -6.95 -11.12
N CYS A 101 11.22 -6.60 -12.16
CA CYS A 101 10.28 -7.49 -12.84
C CYS A 101 10.61 -7.63 -14.34
N CYS A 102 11.83 -8.03 -14.66
CA CYS A 102 12.19 -8.40 -16.04
C CYS A 102 11.49 -9.71 -16.47
N VAL A 103 11.21 -10.61 -15.51
CA VAL A 103 10.47 -11.86 -15.72
C VAL A 103 9.70 -12.18 -14.44
N ILE A 104 8.38 -12.39 -14.55
CA ILE A 104 7.57 -12.88 -13.43
C ILE A 104 7.90 -14.37 -13.24
N PRO A 105 8.31 -14.82 -12.03
CA PRO A 105 8.55 -16.24 -11.78
C PRO A 105 7.31 -17.08 -12.13
N PRO A 106 7.45 -18.23 -12.83
CA PRO A 106 6.30 -19.08 -13.18
C PRO A 106 5.44 -19.49 -11.98
N GLU A 107 6.09 -19.76 -10.84
CA GLU A 107 5.42 -20.11 -9.57
C GLU A 107 4.51 -18.98 -9.07
N MET A 108 4.95 -17.73 -9.19
CA MET A 108 4.16 -16.55 -8.83
C MET A 108 2.93 -16.44 -9.74
N SER A 109 3.12 -16.54 -11.06
CA SER A 109 2.02 -16.50 -12.04
C SER A 109 1.00 -17.61 -11.80
N GLN A 110 1.45 -18.84 -11.58
CA GLN A 110 0.58 -19.99 -11.35
C GLN A 110 -0.20 -19.87 -10.04
N TYR A 111 0.48 -19.48 -8.96
CA TYR A 111 -0.19 -19.27 -7.67
C TYR A 111 -1.24 -18.16 -7.75
N ALA A 112 -0.89 -17.03 -8.36
CA ALA A 112 -1.79 -15.91 -8.53
C ALA A 112 -3.02 -16.29 -9.36
N GLN A 113 -2.83 -17.00 -10.47
CA GLN A 113 -3.95 -17.50 -11.28
C GLN A 113 -4.87 -18.44 -10.48
N ASN A 114 -4.30 -19.40 -9.74
CA ASN A 114 -5.07 -20.37 -8.96
C ASN A 114 -5.85 -19.75 -7.79
N LYS A 115 -5.38 -18.61 -7.26
CA LYS A 115 -5.99 -17.90 -6.14
C LYS A 115 -6.73 -16.63 -6.57
N GLU A 116 -6.89 -16.42 -7.87
CA GLU A 116 -7.53 -15.23 -8.46
C GLU A 116 -6.90 -13.91 -7.99
N ILE A 117 -5.59 -13.92 -7.74
CA ILE A 117 -4.80 -12.74 -7.39
C ILE A 117 -4.39 -12.05 -8.68
N GLN A 118 -4.73 -10.77 -8.80
CA GLN A 118 -4.31 -9.95 -9.92
C GLN A 118 -2.85 -9.50 -9.72
N LEU A 119 -1.98 -9.90 -10.65
CA LEU A 119 -0.63 -9.36 -10.73
C LEU A 119 -0.65 -8.08 -11.56
N LEU A 120 -0.23 -6.98 -10.94
CA LEU A 120 -0.15 -5.66 -11.56
C LEU A 120 1.29 -5.16 -11.50
N THR A 121 1.64 -4.22 -12.38
CA THR A 121 2.96 -3.59 -12.37
C THR A 121 2.90 -2.16 -11.85
N HIS A 122 3.98 -1.70 -11.22
CA HIS A 122 4.15 -0.29 -10.86
C HIS A 122 5.61 0.14 -11.03
N SER A 123 5.83 1.45 -11.09
CA SER A 123 7.15 2.10 -11.19
C SER A 123 7.41 3.01 -9.98
N ASP A 124 6.87 2.63 -8.82
CA ASP A 124 7.01 3.45 -7.62
C ASP A 124 8.45 3.36 -7.09
N PRO A 125 9.05 4.49 -6.68
CA PRO A 125 10.29 4.43 -5.91
C PRO A 125 10.04 3.74 -4.56
N VAL A 126 11.12 3.22 -3.97
CA VAL A 126 11.08 2.59 -2.62
C VAL A 126 10.57 3.57 -1.58
N GLU A 127 10.95 4.85 -1.72
CA GLU A 127 10.48 5.95 -0.89
C GLU A 127 9.91 7.04 -1.82
N ILE A 128 8.62 7.33 -1.67
CA ILE A 128 7.91 8.31 -2.53
C ILE A 128 8.36 9.74 -2.22
N LEU A 129 8.58 10.04 -0.94
CA LEU A 129 9.03 11.33 -0.45
C LEU A 129 9.95 11.10 0.75
N SER A 130 11.23 11.44 0.60
CA SER A 130 12.20 11.32 1.68
C SER A 130 12.14 12.51 2.64
N ASP A 131 12.70 12.35 3.84
CA ASP A 131 12.79 13.44 4.82
C ASP A 131 13.67 14.58 4.30
N GLU A 132 14.72 14.26 3.53
CA GLU A 132 15.62 15.24 2.92
C GLU A 132 14.89 16.09 1.88
N ALA A 133 14.14 15.43 0.98
CA ALA A 133 13.33 16.13 -0.02
C ALA A 133 12.27 17.02 0.63
N LEU A 134 11.67 16.58 1.75
CA LEU A 134 10.72 17.39 2.50
C LEU A 134 11.40 18.59 3.20
N GLN A 135 12.62 18.41 3.71
CA GLN A 135 13.40 19.47 4.35
C GLN A 135 13.90 20.53 3.37
N GLU A 136 14.14 20.18 2.10
CA GLU A 136 14.44 21.17 1.06
C GLU A 136 13.25 22.07 0.75
N LEU A 137 12.02 21.56 0.94
CA LEU A 137 10.77 22.29 0.70
C LEU A 137 10.30 23.09 1.92
N LEU A 138 10.65 22.67 3.14
CA LEU A 138 10.15 23.23 4.39
C LEU A 138 11.30 23.69 5.30
N VAL A 139 11.18 24.90 5.86
CA VAL A 139 12.19 25.50 6.77
C VAL A 139 12.44 24.67 8.05
N SER A 140 11.51 23.80 8.43
CA SER A 140 11.60 22.98 9.65
C SER A 140 11.89 21.52 9.34
N LYS A 141 12.55 20.82 10.29
CA LYS A 141 12.79 19.38 10.19
C LYS A 141 11.48 18.61 10.44
N PHE A 142 11.07 17.84 9.43
CA PHE A 142 9.94 16.94 9.50
C PHE A 142 10.39 15.52 9.15
N ALA A 143 9.74 14.54 9.76
CA ALA A 143 9.85 13.13 9.43
C ALA A 143 8.54 12.66 8.79
N VAL A 144 8.61 12.14 7.56
CA VAL A 144 7.47 11.56 6.86
C VAL A 144 6.99 10.32 7.62
N GLN A 145 5.68 10.22 7.84
CA GLN A 145 5.06 9.07 8.50
C GLN A 145 4.48 8.11 7.47
N TRP A 146 3.69 8.65 6.54
CA TRP A 146 3.12 7.92 5.43
C TRP A 146 2.90 8.85 4.25
N VAL A 147 2.86 8.24 3.06
CA VAL A 147 2.40 8.86 1.82
C VAL A 147 1.24 8.02 1.30
N SER A 148 0.12 8.65 0.98
CA SER A 148 -1.01 8.01 0.32
C SER A 148 -1.07 8.52 -1.11
N ARG A 149 -1.18 7.60 -2.07
CA ARG A 149 -1.40 7.93 -3.48
C ARG A 149 -2.76 7.43 -3.89
N TYR A 150 -3.60 8.30 -4.42
CA TYR A 150 -4.92 7.92 -4.92
C TYR A 150 -5.02 8.08 -6.44
N SER A 151 -5.80 7.22 -7.08
CA SER A 151 -6.13 7.30 -8.50
C SER A 151 -7.59 6.93 -8.79
N VAL A 152 -8.25 7.78 -9.57
CA VAL A 152 -9.62 7.61 -10.03
C VAL A 152 -9.58 7.19 -11.48
N LEU A 153 -9.89 5.93 -11.77
CA LEU A 153 -9.95 5.38 -13.12
C LEU A 153 -11.41 5.26 -13.59
N ILE A 154 -11.72 5.79 -14.76
CA ILE A 154 -12.97 5.55 -15.47
C ILE A 154 -12.81 4.25 -16.25
N LYS A 155 -13.21 3.13 -15.63
CA LYS A 155 -12.96 1.77 -16.16
C LYS A 155 -13.42 1.57 -17.60
N CYS A 156 -14.62 2.04 -17.97
CA CYS A 156 -15.17 1.87 -19.31
C CYS A 156 -14.39 2.57 -20.43
N ARG A 157 -13.48 3.50 -20.10
CA ARG A 157 -12.66 4.24 -21.06
C ARG A 157 -11.16 4.08 -20.84
N GLY A 158 -10.75 3.41 -19.76
CA GLY A 158 -9.34 3.32 -19.39
C GLY A 158 -8.70 4.67 -19.04
N ILE A 159 -9.48 5.71 -18.72
CA ILE A 159 -8.98 7.08 -18.50
C ILE A 159 -8.79 7.33 -17.01
N ILE A 160 -7.60 7.79 -16.62
CA ILE A 160 -7.35 8.33 -15.28
C ILE A 160 -8.00 9.71 -15.20
N LYS A 161 -9.09 9.83 -14.46
CA LYS A 161 -9.80 11.09 -14.24
C LYS A 161 -9.06 11.99 -13.26
N SER A 162 -8.43 11.40 -12.24
CA SER A 162 -7.68 12.13 -11.22
C SER A 162 -6.62 11.23 -10.61
N LYS A 163 -5.51 11.84 -10.20
CA LYS A 163 -4.42 11.22 -9.44
C LYS A 163 -3.84 12.28 -8.52
N GLY A 164 -3.49 11.89 -7.31
CA GLY A 164 -2.87 12.80 -6.35
C GLY A 164 -2.19 12.06 -5.21
N PHE A 165 -1.65 12.86 -4.30
CA PHE A 165 -0.95 12.39 -3.11
C PHE A 165 -1.42 13.15 -1.88
N ALA A 166 -1.53 12.44 -0.76
CA ALA A 166 -1.67 12.99 0.57
C ALA A 166 -0.46 12.55 1.40
N VAL A 167 0.04 13.42 2.27
CA VAL A 167 1.25 13.17 3.05
C VAL A 167 1.04 13.62 4.48
N LYS A 168 1.43 12.77 5.43
CA LYS A 168 1.58 13.17 6.82
C LYS A 168 3.04 13.14 7.24
N ALA A 169 3.48 14.23 7.85
CA ALA A 169 4.81 14.35 8.43
C ALA A 169 4.72 14.91 9.85
N LYS A 170 5.62 14.46 10.72
CA LYS A 170 5.73 14.93 12.11
C LYS A 170 6.94 15.83 12.26
N ASN A 171 6.79 16.96 12.94
CA ASN A 171 7.93 17.85 13.22
C ASN A 171 8.93 17.13 14.14
N SER A 172 10.19 17.02 13.72
CA SER A 172 11.23 16.27 14.43
C SER A 172 11.67 16.92 15.75
N LYS A 173 11.22 18.16 16.04
CA LYS A 173 11.55 18.88 17.29
C LYS A 173 10.57 18.61 18.45
N LYS A 174 9.64 17.67 18.33
CA LYS A 174 8.67 17.28 19.39
C LYS A 174 8.49 15.77 19.56
#